data_AF-A0A950ZSR1-F1
#
_entry.id   AF-A0A950ZSR1-F1
#
_cell.length_a   1.000
_cell.length_b   1.000
_cell.length_c   1.000
_cell.angle_alpha   90.00
_cell.angle_beta   90.00
_cell.angle_gamma   90.00
#
_symmetry.space_group_name_H-M   'P 1'
#
loop_
_entity.id
_entity.type
_entity.pdbx_description
1 polymer ?
#
loop_
_entity_poly.entity_id
_entity_poly.type
_entity_poly.pdbx_seq_one_letter_code
_entity_poly.pdbx_strand_id
1 'polypeptide(L)'
;AMDLDRIDTRDLQDPGTLDANILQRDQDALSDVRIADWRPLLSAYNQLQRIRQYYDFVDIDVDRYALTAGRQQVMLSTRELDSGSLAQVARTWQNIHLVYTHGQGVVVSPVNQVDAQGLPILLVSNIPAATDEPALHVDRQQVYYGLHGADYAVVGTRLDEFDRPGDNQNSENTSRFAGSGGVAVGGGLERLGTAAAIGDMNLLLSADVNAQSQLLLHRQIQERIQHVAPFLRLDSDPYQMILNGQLVWIQDAYTWTDRYPDATVQGGANYLRNSVKVTVDDYDGSMHFYAVQPDEPILQVWMRLYPSLFTPLDQAPPGLTDHFRYPEDLFNTQAALLATYHMTDPQTFYNREDLWNIAQETYNDRVQPIQAYFTMLRLPGESGTEFATILPFTPSGQNRNNMLAWMVARSDAPNYGQLRVYRFPQGRLVFGPQQIEARINQEPSISSQITLWSQQGSQVLRGNLLVIPLEEAVLYVQPLYIQAQSNPLPELKRIIVASTSSVVMADRLDVALNALAQGRSGDVTGSAPTQQNAPAAPAAPSTNVDLVAAARDHLRNAEAAAGRGDWTTYGAEMAALRQALDQLSAANGS
;
A
#
# COMPACT_ATOMS: atom_id res chain seq x y z
N ALA A 1 10.38 -3.12 28.85
CA ALA A 1 9.57 -4.27 28.42
C ALA A 1 8.96 -4.07 27.03
N MET A 2 8.46 -2.87 26.72
CA MET A 2 7.91 -2.50 25.39
C MET A 2 8.64 -1.33 24.71
N ASP A 3 9.82 -0.94 25.23
CA ASP A 3 10.65 0.19 24.77
C ASP A 3 9.93 1.55 24.67
N LEU A 4 8.91 1.77 25.50
CA LEU A 4 8.22 3.07 25.55
C LEU A 4 9.14 4.21 25.98
N ASP A 5 10.17 3.91 26.79
CA ASP A 5 11.21 4.82 27.23
C ASP A 5 12.16 5.27 26.10
N ARG A 6 12.18 4.55 24.98
CA ARG A 6 12.98 4.88 23.79
C ARG A 6 12.24 5.77 22.80
N ILE A 7 10.97 6.07 23.05
CA ILE A 7 10.15 6.89 22.16
C ILE A 7 10.55 8.36 22.32
N ASP A 8 11.10 8.97 21.27
CA ASP A 8 11.47 10.39 21.26
C ASP A 8 10.20 11.25 21.23
N THR A 9 10.06 12.20 22.16
CA THR A 9 8.88 13.07 22.22
C THR A 9 9.26 14.49 21.83
N ARG A 10 8.55 15.05 20.85
CA ARG A 10 8.76 16.40 20.32
C ARG A 10 7.51 17.24 20.47
N ASP A 11 7.67 18.43 21.02
CA ASP A 11 6.58 19.42 21.08
C ASP A 11 6.61 20.29 19.82
N LEU A 12 5.49 20.33 19.12
CA LEU A 12 5.27 21.26 18.01
C LEU A 12 4.99 22.66 18.59
N GLN A 13 5.53 23.70 17.97
CA GLN A 13 5.51 25.05 18.52
C GLN A 13 4.25 25.81 18.11
N ASP A 14 3.91 25.74 16.82
CA ASP A 14 2.74 26.39 16.25
C ASP A 14 2.18 25.51 15.13
N PRO A 15 1.06 24.79 15.36
CA PRO A 15 0.40 24.05 14.31
C PRO A 15 -0.06 25.04 13.24
N GLY A 16 0.75 25.17 12.19
CA GLY A 16 0.64 26.22 11.20
C GLY A 16 -0.64 26.13 10.38
N THR A 17 -0.98 27.24 9.72
CA THR A 17 -1.96 27.18 8.63
C THR A 17 -1.29 26.59 7.41
N LEU A 18 -1.90 25.57 6.82
CA LEU A 18 -1.42 25.00 5.55
C LEU A 18 -1.50 26.08 4.46
N ASP A 19 -0.35 26.47 3.92
CA ASP A 19 -0.23 27.49 2.86
C ASP A 19 0.49 26.94 1.63
N ALA A 20 0.53 27.74 0.56
CA ALA A 20 1.17 27.34 -0.70
C ALA A 20 2.69 27.09 -0.54
N ASN A 21 3.35 27.73 0.42
CA ASN A 21 4.79 27.59 0.62
C ASN A 21 5.12 26.22 1.25
N ILE A 22 4.33 25.79 2.24
CA ILE A 22 4.46 24.47 2.85
C ILE A 22 4.24 23.40 1.78
N LEU A 23 3.18 23.52 0.97
CA LEU A 23 2.91 22.57 -0.11
C LEU A 23 4.05 22.50 -1.14
N GLN A 24 4.68 23.63 -1.45
CA GLN A 24 5.80 23.67 -2.38
C GLN A 24 7.06 23.02 -1.78
N ARG A 25 7.34 23.22 -0.48
CA ARG A 25 8.51 22.62 0.18
C ARG A 25 8.37 21.11 0.33
N ASP A 26 7.16 20.61 0.59
CA ASP A 26 6.87 19.19 0.75
C ASP A 26 6.31 18.52 -0.51
N GLN A 27 6.58 19.09 -1.69
CA GLN A 27 6.10 18.54 -2.96
C GLN A 27 6.49 17.08 -3.18
N ASP A 28 7.69 16.68 -2.75
CA ASP A 28 8.16 15.29 -2.86
C ASP A 28 7.25 14.33 -2.07
N ALA A 29 6.93 14.67 -0.81
CA ALA A 29 6.03 13.87 0.02
C ALA A 29 4.60 13.87 -0.54
N LEU A 30 4.12 15.04 -0.99
CA LEU A 30 2.77 15.20 -1.56
C LEU A 30 2.58 14.46 -2.87
N SER A 31 3.66 14.32 -3.67
CA SER A 31 3.62 13.59 -4.93
C SER A 31 3.36 12.10 -4.74
N ASP A 32 3.69 11.55 -3.57
CA ASP A 32 3.53 10.14 -3.23
C ASP A 32 2.46 9.91 -2.14
N VAL A 33 1.61 10.92 -1.92
CA VAL A 33 0.44 10.76 -1.05
C VAL A 33 -0.50 9.73 -1.65
N ARG A 34 -0.86 8.78 -0.81
CA ARG A 34 -1.76 7.70 -1.15
C ARG A 34 -3.17 8.23 -1.40
N ILE A 35 -3.66 8.04 -2.62
CA ILE A 35 -5.05 8.28 -3.02
C ILE A 35 -5.82 6.98 -3.25
N ALA A 36 -5.11 5.84 -3.26
CA ALA A 36 -5.70 4.51 -3.29
C ALA A 36 -5.87 3.97 -1.87
N ASP A 37 -7.09 3.57 -1.50
CA ASP A 37 -7.34 2.78 -0.29
C ASP A 37 -7.29 1.28 -0.62
N TRP A 38 -6.73 0.49 0.28
CA TRP A 38 -6.47 -0.93 0.05
C TRP A 38 -7.77 -1.74 -0.08
N ARG A 39 -8.86 -1.37 0.61
CA ARG A 39 -10.12 -2.14 0.60
C ARG A 39 -10.85 -2.04 -0.76
N PRO A 40 -11.10 -0.85 -1.34
CA PRO A 40 -11.60 -0.73 -2.71
C PRO A 40 -10.64 -1.32 -3.74
N LEU A 41 -9.33 -1.19 -3.53
CA LEU A 41 -8.35 -1.71 -4.48
C LEU A 41 -8.40 -3.24 -4.58
N LEU A 42 -8.54 -3.95 -3.46
CA LEU A 42 -8.70 -5.40 -3.45
C LEU A 42 -9.89 -5.86 -4.30
N SER A 43 -11.02 -5.17 -4.18
CA SER A 43 -12.21 -5.42 -5.00
C SER A 43 -11.94 -5.16 -6.49
N ALA A 44 -11.25 -4.07 -6.81
CA ALA A 44 -10.85 -3.76 -8.19
C ALA A 44 -9.89 -4.82 -8.76
N TYR A 45 -8.92 -5.33 -7.99
CA TYR A 45 -8.02 -6.41 -8.40
C TYR A 45 -8.80 -7.70 -8.68
N ASN A 46 -9.71 -8.08 -7.79
CA ASN A 46 -10.55 -9.27 -7.97
C ASN A 46 -11.52 -9.16 -9.16
N GLN A 47 -11.90 -7.95 -9.56
CA GLN A 47 -12.74 -7.74 -10.73
C GLN A 47 -11.94 -7.66 -12.04
N LEU A 48 -10.78 -7.00 -12.03
CA LEU A 48 -10.00 -6.70 -13.24
C LEU A 48 -8.95 -7.78 -13.56
N GLN A 49 -8.30 -8.32 -12.52
CA GLN A 49 -7.07 -9.12 -12.66
C GLN A 49 -7.20 -10.56 -12.18
N ARG A 50 -8.37 -10.95 -11.65
CA ARG A 50 -8.64 -12.34 -11.26
C ARG A 50 -8.57 -13.29 -12.45
N ILE A 51 -9.11 -12.88 -13.61
CA ILE A 51 -9.11 -13.57 -14.91
C ILE A 51 -9.88 -14.91 -14.93
N ARG A 52 -9.85 -15.70 -13.85
CA ARG A 52 -10.53 -16.99 -13.67
C ARG A 52 -11.05 -17.15 -12.24
N GLN A 53 -12.18 -17.83 -12.09
CA GLN A 53 -12.87 -17.95 -10.79
C GLN A 53 -12.06 -18.60 -9.66
N TYR A 54 -11.05 -19.41 -9.98
CA TYR A 54 -10.23 -20.14 -9.01
C TYR A 54 -8.99 -19.36 -8.57
N TYR A 55 -8.76 -18.18 -9.14
CA TYR A 55 -7.78 -17.24 -8.59
C TYR A 55 -8.48 -16.27 -7.67
N ASP A 56 -7.75 -15.79 -6.66
CA ASP A 56 -8.22 -14.77 -5.74
C ASP A 56 -7.06 -13.90 -5.28
N PHE A 57 -7.36 -12.64 -4.99
CA PHE A 57 -6.45 -11.75 -4.26
C PHE A 57 -7.00 -11.64 -2.84
N VAL A 58 -6.14 -11.93 -1.85
CA VAL A 58 -6.54 -12.06 -0.44
C VAL A 58 -6.30 -10.77 0.33
N ASP A 59 -5.17 -10.12 0.06
CA ASP A 59 -4.72 -8.93 0.76
C ASP A 59 -4.01 -7.93 -0.17
N ILE A 60 -3.90 -6.66 0.23
CA ILE A 60 -3.15 -5.61 -0.47
C ILE A 60 -2.05 -5.05 0.45
N ASP A 61 -0.83 -5.23 0.00
CA ASP A 61 0.37 -4.77 0.66
C ASP A 61 0.83 -3.39 0.19
N VAL A 62 1.39 -2.58 1.09
CA VAL A 62 1.99 -1.28 0.75
C VAL A 62 3.50 -1.31 0.91
N ASP A 63 4.22 -1.09 -0.17
CA ASP A 63 5.69 -1.07 -0.17
C ASP A 63 6.21 0.08 -1.05
N ARG A 64 7.54 0.22 -1.16
CA ARG A 64 8.20 1.26 -1.95
C ARG A 64 9.32 0.67 -2.80
N TYR A 65 9.36 1.08 -4.06
CA TYR A 65 10.35 0.62 -5.04
C TYR A 65 11.03 1.82 -5.69
N ALA A 66 12.27 1.63 -6.13
CA ALA A 66 12.95 2.56 -7.02
C ALA A 66 12.49 2.29 -8.47
N LEU A 67 11.44 2.98 -8.89
CA LEU A 67 10.87 2.89 -10.24
C LEU A 67 11.58 3.85 -11.19
N THR A 68 11.28 3.75 -12.49
CA THR A 68 11.81 4.66 -13.52
C THR A 68 11.47 6.13 -13.22
N ALA A 69 10.29 6.38 -12.62
CA ALA A 69 9.85 7.71 -12.21
C ALA A 69 10.48 8.22 -10.90
N GLY A 70 11.24 7.38 -10.19
CA GLY A 70 11.81 7.66 -8.87
C GLY A 70 11.36 6.67 -7.81
N ARG A 71 11.78 6.91 -6.55
CA ARG A 71 11.33 6.12 -5.40
C ARG A 71 9.87 6.44 -5.12
N GLN A 72 9.00 5.43 -5.18
CA GLN A 72 7.56 5.62 -5.06
C GLN A 72 6.92 4.47 -4.28
N GLN A 73 5.85 4.78 -3.54
CA GLN A 73 4.99 3.76 -2.96
C GLN A 73 4.15 3.05 -4.02
N VAL A 74 4.01 1.74 -3.83
CA VAL A 74 3.15 0.86 -4.60
C VAL A 74 2.28 0.05 -3.66
N MET A 75 1.14 -0.39 -4.20
CA MET A 75 0.33 -1.45 -3.64
C MET A 75 0.52 -2.71 -4.46
N LEU A 76 0.67 -3.85 -3.81
CA LEU A 76 0.82 -5.13 -4.49
C LEU A 76 0.01 -6.25 -3.85
N SER A 77 -0.29 -7.27 -4.64
CA SER A 77 -1.01 -8.46 -4.20
C SER A 77 -0.69 -9.66 -5.07
N THR A 78 -0.43 -10.80 -4.44
CA THR A 78 -0.25 -12.09 -5.11
C THR A 78 -1.58 -12.65 -5.58
N ARG A 79 -1.57 -13.21 -6.79
CA ARG A 79 -2.71 -13.96 -7.30
C ARG A 79 -2.63 -15.39 -6.78
N GLU A 80 -3.38 -15.69 -5.74
CA GLU A 80 -3.38 -16.99 -5.09
C GLU A 80 -4.49 -17.90 -5.63
N LEU A 81 -4.39 -19.19 -5.34
CA LEU A 81 -5.33 -20.19 -5.80
C LEU A 81 -6.35 -20.53 -4.71
N ASP A 82 -7.63 -20.28 -5.01
CA ASP A 82 -8.76 -20.75 -4.22
C ASP A 82 -9.37 -22.02 -4.85
N SER A 83 -8.93 -23.18 -4.38
CA SER A 83 -9.48 -24.48 -4.77
C SER A 83 -10.97 -24.64 -4.39
N GLY A 84 -11.44 -23.89 -3.38
CA GLY A 84 -12.83 -23.81 -2.96
C GLY A 84 -13.73 -23.07 -3.93
N SER A 85 -13.18 -22.32 -4.88
CA SER A 85 -13.93 -21.63 -5.95
C SER A 85 -14.02 -22.42 -7.26
N LEU A 86 -13.44 -23.63 -7.33
CA LEU A 86 -13.66 -24.55 -8.45
C LEU A 86 -15.14 -24.95 -8.55
N ALA A 87 -15.60 -25.27 -9.76
CA ALA A 87 -16.94 -25.81 -9.94
C ALA A 87 -17.11 -27.11 -9.15
N GLN A 88 -18.28 -27.36 -8.54
CA GLN A 88 -18.49 -28.49 -7.63
C GLN A 88 -18.10 -29.85 -8.25
N VAL A 89 -18.40 -30.05 -9.53
CA VAL A 89 -18.04 -31.26 -10.29
C VAL A 89 -16.53 -31.41 -10.54
N ALA A 90 -15.79 -30.31 -10.48
CA ALA A 90 -14.34 -30.25 -10.69
C ALA A 90 -13.55 -30.28 -9.37
N ARG A 91 -14.20 -30.29 -8.20
CA ARG A 91 -13.56 -30.43 -6.87
C ARG A 91 -13.23 -31.89 -6.56
N THR A 92 -12.55 -32.56 -7.48
CA THR A 92 -12.00 -33.90 -7.24
C THR A 92 -10.71 -33.78 -6.45
N TRP A 93 -10.34 -34.85 -5.74
CA TRP A 93 -9.08 -34.90 -5.00
C TRP A 93 -7.87 -34.64 -5.93
N GLN A 94 -7.89 -35.21 -7.14
CA GLN A 94 -6.85 -34.99 -8.14
C GLN A 94 -6.75 -33.51 -8.53
N ASN A 95 -7.88 -32.84 -8.76
CA ASN A 95 -7.84 -31.44 -9.16
C ASN A 95 -7.33 -30.54 -8.03
N ILE A 96 -7.77 -30.75 -6.79
CA ILE A 96 -7.39 -29.92 -5.64
C ILE A 96 -5.91 -30.12 -5.27
N HIS A 97 -5.40 -31.36 -5.34
CA HIS A 97 -4.08 -31.67 -4.79
C HIS A 97 -3.00 -31.95 -5.84
N LEU A 98 -3.35 -32.29 -7.09
CA LEU A 98 -2.38 -32.68 -8.13
C LEU A 98 -2.33 -31.73 -9.34
N VAL A 99 -3.44 -31.08 -9.68
CA VAL A 99 -3.54 -30.24 -10.90
C VAL A 99 -3.53 -28.75 -10.56
N TYR A 100 -4.49 -28.28 -9.75
CA TYR A 100 -4.56 -26.89 -9.31
C TYR A 100 -3.76 -26.77 -8.02
N THR A 101 -2.43 -26.66 -8.16
CA THR A 101 -1.50 -26.69 -7.04
C THR A 101 -0.99 -25.31 -6.64
N HIS A 102 -1.03 -24.30 -7.51
CA HIS A 102 -0.43 -22.99 -7.26
C HIS A 102 -1.25 -21.83 -7.83
N GLY A 103 -1.05 -20.64 -7.25
CA GLY A 103 -1.43 -19.34 -7.81
C GLY A 103 -0.43 -18.87 -8.87
N GLN A 104 -0.66 -17.70 -9.46
CA GLN A 104 0.14 -17.23 -10.59
C GLN A 104 0.30 -15.71 -10.62
N GLY A 105 1.49 -15.23 -10.28
CA GLY A 105 1.96 -13.87 -10.47
C GLY A 105 1.50 -12.89 -9.39
N VAL A 106 1.81 -11.62 -9.64
CA VAL A 106 1.53 -10.48 -8.74
C VAL A 106 0.90 -9.36 -9.55
N VAL A 107 0.06 -8.55 -8.91
CA VAL A 107 -0.45 -7.30 -9.47
C VAL A 107 0.10 -6.15 -8.64
N VAL A 108 0.56 -5.09 -9.31
CA VAL A 108 1.16 -3.92 -8.65
C VAL A 108 0.54 -2.65 -9.21
N SER A 109 0.18 -1.71 -8.36
CA SER A 109 -0.34 -0.39 -8.71
C SER A 109 0.39 0.71 -7.95
N PRO A 110 0.58 1.90 -8.54
CA PRO A 110 1.04 3.06 -7.80
C PRO A 110 -0.04 3.53 -6.81
N VAL A 111 0.35 4.07 -5.65
CA VAL A 111 -0.62 4.54 -4.64
C VAL A 111 -1.27 5.89 -4.98
N ASN A 112 -0.66 6.65 -5.88
CA ASN A 112 -0.94 8.06 -6.15
C ASN A 112 -1.61 8.32 -7.52
N GLN A 113 -1.94 7.27 -8.29
CA GLN A 113 -2.42 7.40 -9.66
C GLN A 113 -3.58 6.45 -10.00
N VAL A 114 -4.53 6.97 -10.78
CA VAL A 114 -5.64 6.24 -11.38
C VAL A 114 -5.79 6.66 -12.85
N ASP A 115 -6.45 5.83 -13.65
CA ASP A 115 -6.77 6.18 -15.04
C ASP A 115 -7.89 7.22 -15.14
N ALA A 116 -8.29 7.57 -16.37
CA ALA A 116 -9.33 8.57 -16.60
C ALA A 116 -10.73 8.13 -16.11
N GLN A 117 -10.93 6.83 -15.87
CA GLN A 117 -12.17 6.25 -15.37
C GLN A 117 -12.18 6.18 -13.84
N GLY A 118 -11.02 6.32 -13.18
CA GLY A 118 -10.84 6.17 -11.75
C GLY A 118 -10.44 4.75 -11.34
N LEU A 119 -10.05 3.90 -12.29
CA LEU A 119 -9.53 2.56 -12.02
C LEU A 119 -8.03 2.62 -11.72
N PRO A 120 -7.49 1.67 -10.95
CA PRO A 120 -6.07 1.63 -10.65
C PRO A 120 -5.25 1.46 -11.93
N ILE A 121 -4.20 2.27 -12.08
CA ILE A 121 -3.14 1.99 -13.07
C ILE A 121 -2.39 0.74 -12.59
N LEU A 122 -2.07 -0.17 -13.51
CA LEU A 122 -1.38 -1.41 -13.17
C LEU A 122 0.05 -1.36 -13.75
N LEU A 123 1.05 -1.35 -12.87
CA LEU A 123 2.48 -1.44 -13.23
C LEU A 123 2.87 -2.88 -13.56
N VAL A 124 2.26 -3.84 -12.84
CA VAL A 124 2.37 -5.28 -13.12
C VAL A 124 0.95 -5.83 -13.25
N SER A 125 0.67 -6.54 -14.35
CA SER A 125 -0.67 -7.09 -14.61
C SER A 125 -0.64 -8.29 -15.54
N ASN A 126 -1.82 -8.91 -15.75
CA ASN A 126 -2.08 -10.05 -16.61
C ASN A 126 -1.58 -11.41 -16.07
N ILE A 127 -1.77 -12.45 -16.89
CA ILE A 127 -1.26 -13.80 -16.70
C ILE A 127 -0.62 -14.25 -18.03
N PRO A 128 0.71 -14.46 -18.09
CA PRO A 128 1.69 -14.20 -17.04
C PRO A 128 1.75 -12.72 -16.68
N ALA A 129 2.17 -12.43 -15.44
CA ALA A 129 2.40 -11.08 -14.97
C ALA A 129 3.50 -10.42 -15.82
N ALA A 130 3.22 -9.24 -16.34
CA ALA A 130 4.12 -8.48 -17.20
C ALA A 130 4.25 -7.05 -16.71
N THR A 131 5.42 -6.45 -16.92
CA THR A 131 5.74 -5.08 -16.54
C THR A 131 6.83 -4.50 -17.43
N ASP A 132 6.83 -3.19 -17.60
CA ASP A 132 7.91 -2.43 -18.21
C ASP A 132 8.89 -1.88 -17.16
N GLU A 133 8.59 -2.01 -15.85
CA GLU A 133 9.44 -1.55 -14.75
C GLU A 133 10.43 -2.66 -14.33
N PRO A 134 11.75 -2.46 -14.54
CA PRO A 134 12.75 -3.50 -14.22
C PRO A 134 12.75 -3.91 -12.75
N ALA A 135 12.47 -2.96 -11.84
CA ALA A 135 12.42 -3.20 -10.40
C ALA A 135 11.26 -4.11 -9.97
N LEU A 136 10.25 -4.29 -10.83
CA LEU A 136 9.06 -5.10 -10.56
C LEU A 136 9.03 -6.38 -11.41
N HIS A 137 10.14 -6.72 -12.08
CA HIS A 137 10.23 -7.92 -12.89
C HIS A 137 10.16 -9.18 -12.02
N VAL A 138 9.41 -10.19 -12.47
CA VAL A 138 9.25 -11.47 -11.78
C VAL A 138 9.55 -12.61 -12.75
N ASP A 139 10.67 -13.30 -12.51
CA ASP A 139 11.13 -14.45 -13.30
C ASP A 139 10.28 -15.69 -13.01
N ARG A 140 9.98 -15.92 -11.72
CA ARG A 140 9.23 -17.08 -11.24
C ARG A 140 7.93 -16.63 -10.60
N GLN A 141 6.82 -16.93 -11.28
CA GLN A 141 5.52 -16.39 -10.96
C GLN A 141 4.59 -17.39 -10.25
N GLN A 142 4.95 -18.66 -10.15
CA GLN A 142 4.11 -19.64 -9.48
C GLN A 142 4.13 -19.44 -7.96
N VAL A 143 2.94 -19.34 -7.37
CA VAL A 143 2.74 -19.13 -5.92
C VAL A 143 2.22 -20.42 -5.29
N TYR A 144 3.12 -21.24 -4.78
CA TYR A 144 2.78 -22.47 -4.05
C TYR A 144 2.53 -22.21 -2.56
N TYR A 145 3.17 -21.20 -1.99
CA TYR A 145 3.04 -20.79 -0.59
C TYR A 145 2.49 -19.37 -0.55
N GLY A 146 1.45 -19.15 0.25
CA GLY A 146 0.69 -17.90 0.28
C GLY A 146 -0.21 -17.79 1.51
N LEU A 147 -1.14 -16.85 1.51
CA LEU A 147 -2.08 -16.63 2.61
C LEU A 147 -3.31 -17.54 2.54
N HIS A 148 -3.62 -18.05 1.35
CA HIS A 148 -4.72 -18.96 1.06
C HIS A 148 -4.20 -20.16 0.24
N GLY A 149 -4.85 -21.30 0.41
CA GLY A 149 -4.74 -22.44 -0.49
C GLY A 149 -5.23 -23.70 0.17
N ALA A 150 -5.14 -24.83 -0.53
CA ALA A 150 -5.25 -26.12 0.12
C ALA A 150 -4.05 -26.33 1.06
N ASP A 151 -4.30 -26.89 2.25
CA ASP A 151 -3.27 -27.13 3.28
C ASP A 151 -2.05 -27.92 2.76
N TYR A 152 -2.27 -28.76 1.73
CA TYR A 152 -1.22 -29.50 1.05
C TYR A 152 -1.45 -29.64 -0.47
N ALA A 153 -0.35 -29.86 -1.20
CA ALA A 153 -0.36 -30.26 -2.61
C ALA A 153 0.67 -31.36 -2.85
N VAL A 154 0.45 -32.19 -3.87
CA VAL A 154 1.39 -33.23 -4.29
C VAL A 154 1.86 -32.90 -5.70
N VAL A 155 3.15 -32.63 -5.79
CA VAL A 155 3.81 -32.14 -7.02
C VAL A 155 4.73 -33.21 -7.59
N GLY A 156 5.17 -33.04 -8.84
CA GLY A 156 6.01 -34.06 -9.50
C GLY A 156 5.26 -35.38 -9.73
N THR A 157 3.94 -35.31 -9.95
CA THR A 157 3.11 -36.50 -10.22
C THR A 157 3.10 -36.86 -11.72
N ARG A 158 2.37 -37.92 -12.08
CA ARG A 158 2.14 -38.28 -13.49
C ARG A 158 1.27 -37.25 -14.21
N LEU A 159 0.41 -36.55 -13.48
CA LEU A 159 -0.37 -35.44 -14.01
C LEU A 159 0.51 -34.19 -14.09
N ASP A 160 0.31 -33.41 -15.14
CA ASP A 160 0.87 -32.07 -15.24
C ASP A 160 0.06 -31.11 -14.35
N GLU A 161 0.75 -30.13 -13.77
CA GLU A 161 0.11 -29.09 -12.95
C GLU A 161 -0.43 -28.01 -13.89
N PHE A 162 -1.60 -27.45 -13.56
CA PHE A 162 -2.14 -26.30 -14.26
C PHE A 162 -1.33 -25.06 -13.88
N ASP A 163 -0.76 -24.37 -14.89
CA ASP A 163 0.06 -23.16 -14.69
C ASP A 163 -0.76 -21.90 -14.97
N ARG A 164 -1.35 -21.84 -16.17
CA ARG A 164 -2.17 -20.70 -16.57
C ARG A 164 -3.07 -21.00 -17.77
N PRO A 165 -4.12 -20.20 -17.99
CA PRO A 165 -4.85 -20.25 -19.25
C PRO A 165 -3.90 -20.02 -20.44
N GLY A 166 -4.10 -20.79 -21.51
CA GLY A 166 -3.40 -20.60 -22.77
C GLY A 166 -4.05 -19.53 -23.66
N ASP A 167 -3.35 -19.21 -24.74
CA ASP A 167 -3.68 -18.06 -25.60
C ASP A 167 -4.95 -18.27 -26.44
N ASN A 168 -5.34 -19.54 -26.67
CA ASN A 168 -6.55 -19.91 -27.38
C ASN A 168 -7.65 -20.38 -26.41
N GLN A 169 -8.92 -20.19 -26.80
CA GLN A 169 -10.07 -20.75 -26.08
C GLN A 169 -9.91 -22.27 -26.00
N ASN A 170 -9.71 -22.79 -24.79
CA ASN A 170 -9.46 -24.20 -24.42
C ASN A 170 -8.00 -24.71 -24.50
N SER A 171 -7.01 -23.83 -24.66
CA SER A 171 -5.63 -24.21 -24.36
C SER A 171 -5.29 -23.88 -22.90
N GLU A 172 -4.54 -24.75 -22.24
CA GLU A 172 -4.00 -24.55 -20.90
C GLU A 172 -2.48 -24.74 -21.00
N ASN A 173 -1.74 -23.89 -20.31
CA ASN A 173 -0.32 -24.12 -20.09
C ASN A 173 -0.16 -24.93 -18.82
N THR A 174 0.77 -25.86 -18.86
CA THR A 174 1.09 -26.70 -17.73
C THR A 174 2.50 -26.43 -17.24
N SER A 175 2.72 -26.73 -15.96
CA SER A 175 4.02 -26.65 -15.32
C SER A 175 4.31 -27.93 -14.54
N ARG A 176 5.57 -28.06 -14.12
CA ARG A 176 6.01 -29.09 -13.20
C ARG A 176 6.89 -28.43 -12.16
N PHE A 177 6.56 -28.66 -10.89
CA PHE A 177 7.37 -28.19 -9.79
C PHE A 177 8.81 -28.71 -9.87
N ALA A 178 9.77 -27.80 -9.76
CA ALA A 178 11.20 -28.08 -9.79
C ALA A 178 11.91 -27.61 -8.50
N GLY A 179 11.15 -27.24 -7.48
CA GLY A 179 11.67 -26.78 -6.19
C GLY A 179 12.08 -27.95 -5.28
N SER A 180 12.64 -27.61 -4.12
CA SER A 180 13.20 -28.59 -3.18
C SER A 180 12.48 -28.66 -1.82
N GLY A 181 11.42 -27.87 -1.63
CA GLY A 181 10.75 -27.71 -0.34
C GLY A 181 9.76 -28.81 0.07
N GLY A 182 9.56 -29.84 -0.77
CA GLY A 182 8.60 -30.90 -0.53
C GLY A 182 9.17 -32.16 0.13
N VAL A 183 8.31 -32.89 0.85
CA VAL A 183 8.63 -34.19 1.44
C VAL A 183 8.46 -35.28 0.37
N ALA A 184 9.48 -36.10 0.12
CA ALA A 184 9.37 -37.19 -0.86
C ALA A 184 8.28 -38.20 -0.44
N VAL A 185 7.34 -38.50 -1.34
CA VAL A 185 6.24 -39.46 -1.12
C VAL A 185 6.21 -40.60 -2.14
N GLY A 186 7.30 -40.75 -2.89
CA GLY A 186 7.37 -41.74 -3.96
C GLY A 186 7.60 -43.19 -3.49
N GLY A 187 8.13 -43.38 -2.28
CA GLY A 187 8.33 -44.70 -1.69
C GLY A 187 7.09 -45.20 -0.93
N GLY A 188 6.89 -46.51 -0.88
CA GLY A 188 5.66 -47.10 -0.32
C GLY A 188 5.46 -46.84 1.18
N LEU A 189 6.55 -46.74 1.95
CA LEU A 189 6.49 -46.47 3.39
C LEU A 189 6.35 -44.98 3.67
N GLU A 190 7.07 -44.14 2.94
CA GLU A 190 6.99 -42.69 2.99
C GLU A 190 5.56 -42.25 2.68
N ARG A 191 4.99 -42.80 1.60
CA ARG A 191 3.61 -42.55 1.18
C ARG A 191 2.58 -42.99 2.21
N LEU A 192 2.78 -44.13 2.86
CA LEU A 192 1.90 -44.59 3.94
C LEU A 192 1.99 -43.66 5.16
N GLY A 193 3.21 -43.27 5.55
CA GLY A 193 3.45 -42.37 6.66
C GLY A 193 2.85 -40.98 6.43
N THR A 194 3.06 -40.41 5.25
CA THR A 194 2.50 -39.09 4.90
C THR A 194 0.99 -39.12 4.74
N ALA A 195 0.41 -40.16 4.12
CA ALA A 195 -1.04 -40.34 4.04
C ALA A 195 -1.68 -40.45 5.43
N ALA A 196 -1.04 -41.16 6.36
CA ALA A 196 -1.50 -41.24 7.75
C ALA A 196 -1.37 -39.90 8.49
N ALA A 197 -0.28 -39.16 8.26
CA ALA A 197 -0.03 -37.87 8.91
C ALA A 197 -1.04 -36.79 8.50
N ILE A 198 -1.39 -36.71 7.21
CA ILE A 198 -2.40 -35.77 6.71
C ILE A 198 -3.83 -36.31 6.81
N GLY A 199 -4.00 -37.59 7.16
CA GLY A 199 -5.30 -38.24 7.25
C GLY A 199 -6.01 -38.46 5.90
N ASP A 200 -5.27 -38.54 4.79
CA ASP A 200 -5.84 -38.68 3.44
C ASP A 200 -5.41 -39.99 2.75
N MET A 201 -6.35 -40.94 2.65
CA MET A 201 -6.12 -42.23 2.00
C MET A 201 -5.98 -42.14 0.48
N ASN A 202 -6.49 -41.07 -0.17
CA ASN A 202 -6.35 -40.92 -1.61
C ASN A 202 -4.88 -40.71 -1.99
N LEU A 203 -4.11 -40.06 -1.12
CA LEU A 203 -2.66 -39.94 -1.28
C LEU A 203 -2.01 -41.32 -1.38
N LEU A 204 -2.47 -42.33 -0.64
CA LEU A 204 -1.91 -43.68 -0.67
C LEU A 204 -2.38 -44.50 -1.89
N LEU A 205 -3.63 -44.30 -2.32
CA LEU A 205 -4.28 -45.12 -3.35
C LEU A 205 -4.12 -44.58 -4.79
N SER A 206 -3.78 -43.30 -4.96
CA SER A 206 -3.68 -42.66 -6.27
C SER A 206 -2.65 -43.32 -7.20
N ALA A 207 -3.03 -43.61 -8.44
CA ALA A 207 -2.08 -44.11 -9.44
C ALA A 207 -1.17 -43.00 -10.00
N ASP A 208 -1.46 -41.73 -9.73
CA ASP A 208 -0.73 -40.59 -10.30
C ASP A 208 0.54 -40.25 -9.53
N VAL A 209 0.60 -40.61 -8.25
CA VAL A 209 1.79 -40.44 -7.40
C VAL A 209 2.86 -41.46 -7.81
N ASN A 210 4.08 -40.98 -8.00
CA ASN A 210 5.22 -41.76 -8.48
C ASN A 210 6.48 -41.51 -7.63
N ALA A 211 7.60 -42.16 -7.98
CA ALA A 211 8.84 -42.10 -7.22
C ALA A 211 9.42 -40.69 -7.04
N GLN A 212 9.10 -39.77 -7.95
CA GLN A 212 9.57 -38.38 -7.96
C GLN A 212 8.62 -37.42 -7.24
N SER A 213 7.44 -37.89 -6.83
CA SER A 213 6.41 -37.04 -6.25
C SER A 213 6.82 -36.53 -4.87
N GLN A 214 6.51 -35.26 -4.63
CA GLN A 214 6.76 -34.57 -3.37
C GLN A 214 5.45 -34.03 -2.80
N LEU A 215 5.34 -34.05 -1.48
CA LEU A 215 4.22 -33.48 -0.74
C LEU A 215 4.66 -32.13 -0.16
N LEU A 216 3.98 -31.07 -0.59
CA LEU A 216 4.09 -29.73 -0.05
C LEU A 216 3.10 -29.60 1.11
N LEU A 217 3.60 -29.36 2.33
CA LEU A 217 2.82 -29.23 3.56
C LEU A 217 2.89 -27.82 4.13
N HIS A 218 1.88 -27.47 4.93
CA HIS A 218 1.77 -26.19 5.64
C HIS A 218 2.07 -25.05 4.67
N ARG A 219 1.22 -24.94 3.65
CA ARG A 219 1.42 -23.99 2.56
C ARG A 219 1.06 -22.55 2.95
N GLN A 220 0.27 -22.39 4.00
CA GLN A 220 -0.02 -21.10 4.59
C GLN A 220 1.20 -20.57 5.34
N ILE A 221 1.63 -19.34 5.02
CA ILE A 221 2.89 -18.75 5.51
C ILE A 221 2.99 -18.79 7.04
N GLN A 222 1.98 -18.27 7.73
CA GLN A 222 1.98 -18.20 9.19
C GLN A 222 1.96 -19.59 9.84
N GLU A 223 1.15 -20.52 9.34
CA GLU A 223 1.07 -21.88 9.85
C GLU A 223 2.43 -22.58 9.73
N ARG A 224 3.10 -22.42 8.58
CA ARG A 224 4.42 -22.99 8.30
C ARG A 224 5.47 -22.50 9.29
N ILE A 225 5.51 -21.19 9.51
CA ILE A 225 6.46 -20.57 10.43
C ILE A 225 6.19 -21.02 11.86
N GLN A 226 4.92 -21.07 12.28
CA GLN A 226 4.54 -21.55 13.63
C GLN A 226 4.89 -23.02 13.85
N HIS A 227 4.83 -23.87 12.82
CA HIS A 227 5.27 -25.26 12.93
C HIS A 227 6.78 -25.39 13.18
N VAL A 228 7.60 -24.48 12.63
CA VAL A 228 9.06 -24.52 12.81
C VAL A 228 9.53 -23.78 14.06
N ALA A 229 8.92 -22.63 14.36
CA ALA A 229 9.32 -21.75 15.46
C ALA A 229 8.11 -21.34 16.32
N PRO A 230 7.43 -22.28 17.01
CA PRO A 230 6.21 -22.02 17.79
C PRO A 230 6.44 -21.11 19.01
N PHE A 231 7.70 -20.89 19.38
CA PHE A 231 8.10 -20.00 20.47
C PHE A 231 8.15 -18.52 20.06
N LEU A 232 8.08 -18.21 18.76
CA LEU A 232 7.91 -16.85 18.26
C LEU A 232 6.42 -16.54 18.12
N ARG A 233 6.02 -15.33 18.49
CA ARG A 233 4.68 -14.82 18.15
C ARG A 233 4.76 -14.10 16.82
N LEU A 234 3.88 -14.40 15.89
CA LEU A 234 3.87 -13.74 14.58
C LEU A 234 3.04 -12.47 14.63
N ASP A 235 3.44 -11.47 13.84
CA ASP A 235 2.56 -10.35 13.48
C ASP A 235 1.37 -10.85 12.66
N SER A 236 0.22 -10.24 12.85
CA SER A 236 -1.00 -10.59 12.14
C SER A 236 -0.92 -10.42 10.61
N ASP A 237 -0.05 -9.53 10.11
CA ASP A 237 -0.01 -9.12 8.70
C ASP A 237 1.35 -9.43 8.03
N PRO A 238 1.52 -10.63 7.42
CA PRO A 238 2.66 -10.91 6.55
C PRO A 238 2.52 -10.14 5.25
N TYR A 239 3.63 -9.66 4.71
CA TYR A 239 3.60 -8.80 3.54
C TYR A 239 4.48 -9.28 2.40
N GLN A 240 4.01 -9.07 1.18
CA GLN A 240 4.68 -9.48 -0.04
C GLN A 240 5.71 -8.46 -0.53
N MET A 241 6.80 -8.97 -1.11
CA MET A 241 7.74 -8.18 -1.91
C MET A 241 8.21 -8.92 -3.16
N ILE A 242 8.75 -8.16 -4.10
CA ILE A 242 9.47 -8.64 -5.27
C ILE A 242 10.96 -8.39 -5.01
N LEU A 243 11.74 -9.46 -4.86
CA LEU A 243 13.18 -9.37 -4.60
C LEU A 243 13.95 -10.17 -5.64
N ASN A 244 14.77 -9.49 -6.45
CA ASN A 244 15.64 -10.11 -7.46
C ASN A 244 14.91 -11.08 -8.41
N GLY A 245 13.72 -10.73 -8.89
CA GLY A 245 12.94 -11.59 -9.78
C GLY A 245 12.10 -12.66 -9.07
N GLN A 246 12.16 -12.73 -7.74
CA GLN A 246 11.42 -13.70 -6.93
C GLN A 246 10.32 -13.02 -6.13
N LEU A 247 9.22 -13.75 -5.96
CA LEU A 247 8.15 -13.43 -5.01
C LEU A 247 8.52 -14.00 -3.64
N VAL A 248 8.52 -13.15 -2.62
CA VAL A 248 8.94 -13.51 -1.27
C VAL A 248 8.07 -12.80 -0.24
N TRP A 249 7.48 -13.57 0.67
CA TRP A 249 6.79 -13.07 1.85
C TRP A 249 7.79 -12.66 2.94
N ILE A 250 7.50 -11.57 3.64
CA ILE A 250 8.13 -11.23 4.92
C ILE A 250 7.09 -11.31 6.03
N GLN A 251 7.43 -12.03 7.09
CA GLN A 251 6.67 -12.12 8.32
C GLN A 251 7.49 -11.55 9.48
N ASP A 252 6.96 -10.52 10.14
CA ASP A 252 7.51 -10.04 11.41
C ASP A 252 7.22 -11.04 12.53
N ALA A 253 8.25 -11.33 13.34
CA ALA A 253 8.17 -12.33 14.39
C ALA A 253 8.81 -11.84 15.70
N TYR A 254 8.08 -12.03 16.78
CA TYR A 254 8.36 -11.47 18.07
C TYR A 254 8.90 -12.49 19.06
N THR A 255 9.93 -12.10 19.81
CA THR A 255 10.13 -12.68 21.14
C THR A 255 9.20 -11.99 22.12
N TRP A 256 8.58 -12.78 22.99
CA TRP A 256 7.52 -12.28 23.86
C TRP A 256 7.45 -13.02 25.18
N THR A 257 6.84 -12.39 26.19
CA THR A 257 6.39 -13.04 27.42
C THR A 257 5.27 -12.22 28.07
N ASP A 258 4.43 -12.89 28.87
CA ASP A 258 3.45 -12.29 29.78
C ASP A 258 3.96 -12.22 31.23
N ARG A 259 5.22 -12.58 31.47
CA ARG A 259 5.81 -12.73 32.82
C ARG A 259 6.91 -11.72 33.13
N TYR A 260 7.05 -10.67 32.33
CA TYR A 260 8.00 -9.61 32.64
C TYR A 260 7.54 -8.89 33.93
N PRO A 261 8.40 -8.77 34.96
CA PRO A 261 7.99 -8.19 36.24
C PRO A 261 7.62 -6.71 36.10
N ASP A 262 6.62 -6.28 36.87
CA ASP A 262 6.18 -4.87 36.96
C ASP A 262 5.79 -4.23 35.61
N ALA A 263 5.39 -5.04 34.63
CA ALA A 263 4.93 -4.59 33.31
C ALA A 263 3.45 -4.93 33.07
N THR A 264 2.72 -3.99 32.47
CA THR A 264 1.30 -4.18 32.12
C THR A 264 1.14 -5.16 30.96
N VAL A 265 0.26 -6.13 31.12
CA VAL A 265 -0.13 -7.05 30.04
C VAL A 265 -1.07 -6.33 29.09
N GLN A 266 -0.68 -6.25 27.82
CA GLN A 266 -1.46 -5.69 26.72
C GLN A 266 -1.44 -6.68 25.55
N GLY A 267 -2.61 -7.00 24.99
CA GLY A 267 -2.69 -7.95 23.87
C GLY A 267 -2.12 -9.34 24.18
N GLY A 268 -2.15 -9.76 25.45
CA GLY A 268 -1.64 -11.06 25.91
C GLY A 268 -0.14 -11.12 26.20
N ALA A 269 0.60 -10.02 26.10
CA ALA A 269 2.03 -9.95 26.44
C ALA A 269 2.33 -8.70 27.27
N ASN A 270 3.37 -8.75 28.11
CA ASN A 270 3.93 -7.56 28.77
C ASN A 270 5.39 -7.29 28.39
N TYR A 271 5.94 -8.13 27.52
CA TYR A 271 7.21 -7.94 26.82
C TYR A 271 7.05 -8.36 25.37
N LEU A 272 7.48 -7.51 24.45
CA LEU A 272 7.42 -7.77 23.01
C LEU A 272 8.62 -7.08 22.32
N ARG A 273 9.26 -7.78 21.38
CA ARG A 273 10.40 -7.30 20.61
C ARG A 273 10.31 -7.79 19.18
N ASN A 274 10.50 -6.91 18.19
CA ASN A 274 10.65 -7.32 16.80
C ASN A 274 12.05 -7.89 16.56
N SER A 275 12.26 -9.09 17.07
CA SER A 275 13.57 -9.72 17.15
C SER A 275 13.96 -10.43 15.85
N VAL A 276 12.98 -10.89 15.07
CA VAL A 276 13.19 -11.77 13.92
C VAL A 276 12.30 -11.32 12.76
N LYS A 277 12.88 -11.27 11.56
CA LYS A 277 12.11 -11.20 10.31
C LYS A 277 12.28 -12.51 9.57
N VAL A 278 11.16 -13.13 9.19
CA VAL A 278 11.16 -14.41 8.49
C VAL A 278 10.80 -14.16 7.03
N THR A 279 11.66 -14.58 6.11
CA THR A 279 11.30 -14.59 4.69
C THR A 279 10.83 -15.97 4.27
N VAL A 280 9.79 -16.05 3.43
CA VAL A 280 9.32 -17.31 2.84
C VAL A 280 9.24 -17.15 1.32
N ASP A 281 9.95 -18.00 0.58
CA ASP A 281 9.87 -18.03 -0.89
C ASP A 281 8.52 -18.60 -1.33
N ASP A 282 7.79 -17.87 -2.18
CA ASP A 282 6.45 -18.24 -2.64
C ASP A 282 6.44 -19.56 -3.42
N TYR A 283 7.56 -19.94 -4.02
CA TYR A 283 7.65 -21.11 -4.87
C TYR A 283 7.98 -22.37 -4.07
N ASP A 284 9.09 -22.41 -3.35
CA ASP A 284 9.50 -23.63 -2.63
C ASP A 284 9.26 -23.60 -1.12
N GLY A 285 8.81 -22.48 -0.57
CA GLY A 285 8.52 -22.35 0.85
C GLY A 285 9.77 -22.43 1.73
N SER A 286 10.96 -22.23 1.16
CA SER A 286 12.18 -22.07 1.96
C SER A 286 12.03 -20.88 2.90
N MET A 287 12.46 -21.06 4.15
CA MET A 287 12.32 -20.05 5.20
C MET A 287 13.70 -19.61 5.71
N HIS A 288 13.90 -18.31 5.86
CA HIS A 288 15.08 -17.75 6.51
C HIS A 288 14.66 -16.85 7.67
N PHE A 289 15.18 -17.13 8.86
CA PHE A 289 14.88 -16.38 10.08
C PHE A 289 16.00 -15.40 10.38
N TYR A 290 15.87 -14.15 9.94
CA TYR A 290 16.88 -13.12 10.14
C TYR A 290 16.81 -12.52 11.53
N ALA A 291 17.90 -12.61 12.29
CA ALA A 291 18.01 -11.99 13.61
C ALA A 291 18.22 -10.47 13.48
N VAL A 292 17.13 -9.70 13.64
CA VAL A 292 17.13 -8.23 13.53
C VAL A 292 17.67 -7.57 14.81
N GLN A 293 17.41 -8.18 15.97
CA GLN A 293 17.91 -7.70 17.27
C GLN A 293 18.74 -8.78 17.98
N PRO A 294 19.97 -9.09 17.50
CA PRO A 294 20.79 -10.18 18.05
C PRO A 294 21.21 -9.97 19.52
N ASP A 295 21.14 -8.74 20.02
CA ASP A 295 21.42 -8.40 21.42
C ASP A 295 20.20 -8.60 22.34
N GLU A 296 19.03 -8.97 21.81
CA GLU A 296 17.82 -9.18 22.59
C GLU A 296 17.92 -10.47 23.44
N PRO A 297 17.74 -10.39 24.79
CA PRO A 297 18.03 -11.51 25.68
C PRO A 297 17.26 -12.80 25.39
N ILE A 298 15.97 -12.74 25.05
CA ILE A 298 15.16 -13.93 24.76
C ILE A 298 15.61 -14.56 23.45
N LEU A 299 15.88 -13.75 22.41
CA LEU A 299 16.40 -14.22 21.13
C LEU A 299 17.76 -14.90 21.32
N GLN A 300 18.66 -14.34 22.12
CA GLN A 300 19.95 -14.97 22.39
C GLN A 300 19.84 -16.38 22.97
N VAL A 301 18.81 -16.65 23.79
CA VAL A 301 18.56 -18.00 24.29
C VAL A 301 18.15 -18.93 23.15
N TRP A 302 17.22 -18.49 22.29
CA TRP A 302 16.77 -19.28 21.14
C TRP A 302 17.88 -19.51 20.10
N MET A 303 18.70 -18.50 19.83
CA MET A 303 19.87 -18.64 18.95
C MET A 303 20.89 -19.65 19.47
N ARG A 304 21.05 -19.78 20.79
CA ARG A 304 21.91 -20.82 21.39
C ARG A 304 21.31 -22.22 21.31
N LEU A 305 19.97 -22.33 21.47
CA LEU A 305 19.27 -23.61 21.38
C LEU A 305 19.15 -24.13 19.94
N TYR A 306 18.97 -23.23 18.98
CA TYR A 306 18.75 -23.53 17.56
C TYR A 306 19.71 -22.73 16.66
N PRO A 307 21.03 -22.99 16.73
CA PRO A 307 22.03 -22.17 16.02
C PRO A 307 21.92 -22.21 14.50
N SER A 308 21.32 -23.26 13.93
CA SER A 308 21.11 -23.38 12.48
C SER A 308 19.82 -22.73 11.98
N LEU A 309 18.92 -22.32 12.89
CA LEU A 309 17.63 -21.73 12.51
C LEU A 309 17.77 -20.25 12.14
N PHE A 310 18.60 -19.52 12.88
CA PHE A 310 18.73 -18.08 12.74
C PHE A 310 19.90 -17.68 11.87
N THR A 311 19.63 -16.80 10.91
CA THR A 311 20.61 -16.19 10.02
C THR A 311 20.93 -14.78 10.52
N PRO A 312 22.21 -14.41 10.64
CA PRO A 312 22.60 -13.02 10.87
C PRO A 312 22.07 -12.09 9.76
N LEU A 313 21.62 -10.88 10.14
CA LEU A 313 21.04 -9.93 9.18
C LEU A 313 22.05 -9.44 8.12
N ASP A 314 23.35 -9.45 8.43
CA ASP A 314 24.41 -9.09 7.48
C ASP A 314 24.61 -10.12 6.35
N GLN A 315 24.04 -11.32 6.49
CA GLN A 315 23.98 -12.35 5.45
C GLN A 315 22.69 -12.27 4.61
N ALA A 316 21.81 -11.32 4.89
CA ALA A 316 20.62 -11.09 4.08
C ALA A 316 20.98 -10.71 2.64
N PRO A 317 20.17 -11.12 1.65
CA PRO A 317 20.37 -10.69 0.28
C PRO A 317 20.28 -9.16 0.17
N PRO A 318 21.10 -8.53 -0.70
CA PRO A 318 21.03 -7.10 -0.95
C PRO A 318 19.61 -6.66 -1.33
N GLY A 319 19.17 -5.52 -0.79
CA GLY A 319 17.83 -4.99 -1.00
C GLY A 319 16.78 -5.50 -0.02
N LEU A 320 16.99 -6.62 0.69
CA LEU A 320 15.98 -7.15 1.62
C LEU A 320 15.56 -6.13 2.69
N THR A 321 16.54 -5.45 3.30
CA THR A 321 16.28 -4.45 4.33
C THR A 321 15.55 -3.23 3.79
N ASP A 322 15.66 -2.97 2.49
CA ASP A 322 14.93 -1.91 1.81
C ASP A 322 13.46 -2.26 1.64
N HIS A 323 13.01 -3.46 2.04
CA HIS A 323 11.61 -3.90 2.12
C HIS A 323 11.09 -4.01 3.57
N PHE A 324 11.89 -3.62 4.57
CA PHE A 324 11.47 -3.74 5.96
C PHE A 324 10.39 -2.72 6.33
N ARG A 325 9.33 -3.22 6.98
CA ARG A 325 8.31 -2.42 7.64
C ARG A 325 8.51 -2.46 9.16
N TYR A 326 8.09 -1.40 9.86
CA TYR A 326 7.91 -1.48 11.30
C TYR A 326 6.61 -2.25 11.59
N PRO A 327 6.62 -3.27 12.47
CA PRO A 327 5.48 -4.18 12.58
C PRO A 327 4.24 -3.51 13.17
N GLU A 328 3.08 -3.82 12.61
CA GLU A 328 1.82 -3.18 13.00
C GLU A 328 1.36 -3.59 14.39
N ASP A 329 1.43 -4.86 14.76
CA ASP A 329 0.95 -5.32 16.08
C ASP A 329 1.81 -4.73 17.21
N LEU A 330 3.12 -4.69 17.03
CA LEU A 330 4.03 -4.06 17.98
C LEU A 330 3.75 -2.56 18.09
N PHE A 331 3.60 -1.87 16.96
CA PHE A 331 3.31 -0.44 16.94
C PHE A 331 1.97 -0.11 17.63
N ASN A 332 0.91 -0.84 17.30
CA ASN A 332 -0.41 -0.70 17.89
C ASN A 332 -0.39 -1.00 19.40
N THR A 333 0.36 -2.01 19.83
CA THR A 333 0.53 -2.34 21.25
C THR A 333 1.28 -1.22 21.99
N GLN A 334 2.35 -0.71 21.40
CA GLN A 334 3.12 0.41 21.98
C GLN A 334 2.27 1.68 22.06
N ALA A 335 1.52 2.01 21.01
CA ALA A 335 0.62 3.16 20.98
C ALA A 335 -0.50 3.04 22.05
N ALA A 336 -1.10 1.86 22.19
CA ALA A 336 -2.13 1.60 23.19
C ALA A 336 -1.61 1.78 24.63
N LEU A 337 -0.38 1.31 24.90
CA LEU A 337 0.27 1.52 26.21
C LEU A 337 0.66 2.98 26.43
N LEU A 338 1.24 3.62 25.40
CA LEU A 338 1.66 5.02 25.45
C LEU A 338 0.49 5.95 25.77
N ALA A 339 -0.73 5.61 25.33
CA ALA A 339 -1.94 6.37 25.62
C ALA A 339 -2.19 6.62 27.13
N THR A 340 -1.62 5.77 28.00
CA THR A 340 -1.61 5.96 29.46
C THR A 340 -0.21 6.30 29.98
N TYR A 341 0.83 5.61 29.51
CA TYR A 341 2.17 5.67 30.11
C TYR A 341 3.05 6.84 29.66
N HIS A 342 2.58 7.71 28.77
CA HIS A 342 3.24 8.99 28.51
C HIS A 342 3.17 9.95 29.71
N MET A 343 2.19 9.77 30.60
CA MET A 343 2.06 10.54 31.85
C MET A 343 3.11 10.08 32.86
N THR A 344 4.12 10.92 33.09
CA THR A 344 5.22 10.63 34.02
C THR A 344 5.06 11.30 35.38
N ASP A 345 4.22 12.33 35.50
CA ASP A 345 3.89 12.95 36.79
C ASP A 345 2.95 12.03 37.60
N PRO A 346 3.30 11.67 38.86
CA PRO A 346 2.50 10.74 39.67
C PRO A 346 1.07 11.21 39.94
N GLN A 347 0.85 12.51 40.11
CA GLN A 347 -0.48 13.04 40.43
C GLN A 347 -1.36 13.04 39.19
N THR A 348 -0.84 13.50 38.05
CA THR A 348 -1.51 13.42 36.74
C THR A 348 -1.85 11.98 36.38
N PHE A 349 -0.92 11.04 36.59
CA PHE A 349 -1.12 9.61 36.34
C PHE A 349 -2.21 9.01 37.24
N TYR A 350 -2.15 9.27 38.56
CA TYR A 350 -3.14 8.75 39.51
C TYR A 350 -4.56 9.25 39.21
N ASN A 351 -4.67 10.53 38.83
CA ASN A 351 -5.95 11.15 38.49
C ASN A 351 -6.41 10.88 37.05
N ARG A 352 -5.56 10.29 36.20
CA ARG A 352 -5.82 10.03 34.77
C ARG A 352 -6.21 11.31 34.02
N GLU A 353 -5.54 12.42 34.31
CA GLU A 353 -5.90 13.75 33.83
C GLU A 353 -5.65 13.95 32.32
N ASP A 354 -4.65 13.27 31.76
CA ASP A 354 -4.26 13.37 30.34
C ASP A 354 -4.30 12.01 29.63
N LEU A 355 -5.41 11.27 29.77
CA LEU A 355 -5.58 10.02 29.02
C LEU A 355 -5.79 10.29 27.53
N TRP A 356 -5.04 9.59 26.69
CA TRP A 356 -5.23 9.59 25.24
C TRP A 356 -6.05 8.38 24.79
N ASN A 357 -6.58 8.48 23.58
CA ASN A 357 -7.20 7.44 22.79
C ASN A 357 -6.57 7.47 21.40
N ILE A 358 -6.50 6.30 20.75
CA ILE A 358 -6.29 6.23 19.30
C ILE A 358 -7.44 7.00 18.64
N ALA A 359 -7.13 7.88 17.69
CA ALA A 359 -8.15 8.65 17.02
C ALA A 359 -9.15 7.74 16.29
N GLN A 360 -10.38 8.22 16.14
CA GLN A 360 -11.46 7.50 15.49
C GLN A 360 -11.76 8.07 14.10
N GLU A 361 -12.14 7.18 13.17
CA GLU A 361 -12.68 7.49 11.85
C GLU A 361 -14.08 6.89 11.68
N THR A 362 -14.83 7.34 10.67
CA THR A 362 -16.15 6.85 10.28
C THR A 362 -16.02 6.15 8.94
N TYR A 363 -15.91 4.83 8.98
CA TYR A 363 -15.86 3.99 7.79
C TYR A 363 -17.17 3.25 7.60
N ASN A 364 -17.78 3.36 6.42
CA ASN A 364 -19.10 2.75 6.10
C ASN A 364 -20.14 2.98 7.21
N ASP A 365 -20.30 4.24 7.63
CA ASP A 365 -21.23 4.69 8.68
C ASP A 365 -20.97 4.10 10.08
N ARG A 366 -19.81 3.49 10.31
CA ARG A 366 -19.38 2.96 11.60
C ARG A 366 -18.17 3.72 12.12
N VAL A 367 -18.27 4.16 13.37
CA VAL A 367 -17.13 4.76 14.08
C VAL A 367 -16.20 3.64 14.55
N GLN A 368 -14.94 3.71 14.16
CA GLN A 368 -13.91 2.74 14.51
C GLN A 368 -12.57 3.46 14.80
N PRO A 369 -11.64 2.86 15.57
CA PRO A 369 -10.28 3.37 15.67
C PRO A 369 -9.62 3.40 14.28
N ILE A 370 -8.82 4.43 14.03
CA ILE A 370 -7.93 4.45 12.86
C ILE A 370 -6.94 3.30 12.99
N GLN A 371 -6.79 2.54 11.90
CA GLN A 371 -5.73 1.57 11.74
C GLN A 371 -4.42 2.30 11.42
N ALA A 372 -3.29 1.83 11.96
CA ALA A 372 -2.00 2.33 11.54
C ALA A 372 -1.86 2.18 10.02
N TYR A 373 -1.21 3.12 9.36
CA TYR A 373 -1.01 3.06 7.92
C TYR A 373 0.39 3.56 7.56
N PHE A 374 0.96 2.92 6.55
CA PHE A 374 2.23 3.32 5.98
C PHE A 374 2.05 4.47 4.99
N THR A 375 2.98 5.42 5.04
CA THR A 375 3.06 6.52 4.08
C THR A 375 4.49 7.06 3.97
N MET A 376 4.84 7.61 2.80
CA MET A 376 6.05 8.42 2.64
C MET A 376 5.79 9.83 3.15
N LEU A 377 6.61 10.29 4.10
CA LEU A 377 6.48 11.61 4.69
C LEU A 377 7.85 12.21 5.01
N ARG A 378 7.91 13.54 5.10
CA ARG A 378 9.07 14.24 5.67
C ARG A 378 8.75 14.55 7.13
N LEU A 379 9.51 13.96 8.05
CA LEU A 379 9.31 14.22 9.47
C LEU A 379 9.72 15.65 9.83
N PRO A 380 9.02 16.31 10.77
CA PRO A 380 9.40 17.64 11.24
C PRO A 380 10.83 17.64 11.77
N GLY A 381 11.67 18.52 11.22
CA GLY A 381 13.09 18.65 11.53
C GLY A 381 14.03 17.78 10.68
N GLU A 382 13.50 16.91 9.82
CA GLU A 382 14.29 16.07 8.91
C GLU A 382 14.26 16.66 7.49
N SER A 383 15.31 16.42 6.69
CA SER A 383 15.39 16.94 5.31
C SER A 383 14.86 15.97 4.25
N GLY A 384 14.87 14.67 4.53
CA GLY A 384 14.48 13.61 3.59
C GLY A 384 13.07 13.09 3.83
N THR A 385 12.45 12.55 2.78
CA THR A 385 11.26 11.72 2.92
C THR A 385 11.65 10.31 3.33
N GLU A 386 10.80 9.66 4.11
CA GLU A 386 11.02 8.29 4.57
C GLU A 386 9.70 7.53 4.67
N PHE A 387 9.79 6.21 4.51
CA PHE A 387 8.67 5.32 4.72
C PHE A 387 8.45 5.09 6.21
N ALA A 388 7.25 5.37 6.69
CA ALA A 388 6.92 5.25 8.11
C ALA A 388 5.46 4.85 8.30
N THR A 389 5.17 4.24 9.44
CA THR A 389 3.79 4.01 9.91
C THR A 389 3.40 5.08 10.92
N ILE A 390 2.16 5.56 10.85
CA ILE A 390 1.66 6.69 11.67
C ILE A 390 0.35 6.34 12.36
N LEU A 391 0.16 6.87 13.58
CA LEU A 391 -1.08 6.80 14.34
C LEU A 391 -1.39 8.13 15.06
N PRO A 392 -2.55 8.76 14.79
CA PRO A 392 -2.99 9.94 15.50
C PRO A 392 -3.68 9.62 16.85
N PHE A 393 -3.56 10.53 17.82
CA PHE A 393 -4.19 10.45 19.15
C PHE A 393 -5.16 11.61 19.43
N THR A 394 -6.24 11.30 20.13
CA THR A 394 -7.23 12.25 20.66
C THR A 394 -7.39 12.07 22.18
N PRO A 395 -7.99 13.00 22.93
CA PRO A 395 -8.26 12.82 24.35
C PRO A 395 -9.26 11.68 24.60
N SER A 396 -9.15 11.01 25.75
CA SER A 396 -10.10 9.94 26.14
C SER A 396 -11.45 10.45 26.65
N GLY A 397 -11.62 11.76 26.84
CA GLY A 397 -12.86 12.35 27.34
C GLY A 397 -14.00 12.33 26.32
N GLN A 398 -15.25 12.20 26.80
CA GLN A 398 -16.43 12.23 25.94
C GLN A 398 -16.47 13.49 25.06
N ASN A 399 -16.75 13.31 23.76
CA ASN A 399 -16.90 14.37 22.76
C ASN A 399 -15.66 15.29 22.59
N ARG A 400 -14.47 14.87 23.03
CA ARG A 400 -13.22 15.60 22.80
C ARG A 400 -12.43 14.88 21.73
N ASN A 401 -12.59 15.32 20.48
CA ASN A 401 -12.03 14.65 19.31
C ASN A 401 -10.94 15.46 18.60
N ASN A 402 -10.38 16.47 19.29
CA ASN A 402 -9.27 17.25 18.77
C ASN A 402 -8.00 16.38 18.79
N MET A 403 -7.11 16.52 17.81
CA MET A 403 -5.81 15.88 17.87
C MET A 403 -4.95 16.49 18.98
N LEU A 404 -4.33 15.63 19.78
CA LEU A 404 -3.34 16.02 20.80
C LEU A 404 -1.92 15.68 20.39
N ALA A 405 -1.75 14.56 19.70
CA ALA A 405 -0.46 14.07 19.29
C ALA A 405 -0.62 13.10 18.11
N TRP A 406 0.49 12.76 17.49
CA TRP A 406 0.60 11.62 16.61
C TRP A 406 1.93 10.91 16.86
N MET A 407 1.93 9.60 16.67
CA MET A 407 3.09 8.74 16.81
C MET A 407 3.47 8.18 15.46
N VAL A 408 4.77 7.99 15.26
CA VAL A 408 5.34 7.48 14.03
C VAL A 408 6.45 6.49 14.34
N ALA A 409 6.53 5.41 13.56
CA ALA A 409 7.65 4.49 13.57
C ALA A 409 8.29 4.43 12.18
N ARG A 410 9.61 4.63 12.16
CA ARG A 410 10.40 4.76 10.93
C ARG A 410 10.76 3.38 10.39
N SER A 411 10.54 3.15 9.10
CA SER A 411 10.75 1.86 8.43
C SER A 411 12.00 1.84 7.53
N ASP A 412 12.60 3.00 7.25
CA ASP A 412 13.78 3.08 6.36
C ASP A 412 15.09 3.16 7.16
N ALA A 413 16.14 2.50 6.65
CA ALA A 413 17.49 2.66 7.15
C ALA A 413 18.02 4.10 6.92
N PRO A 414 18.88 4.64 7.81
CA PRO A 414 19.46 4.03 9.01
C PRO A 414 18.55 4.13 10.25
N ASN A 415 17.34 4.67 10.10
CA ASN A 415 16.49 5.02 11.23
C ASN A 415 15.43 3.97 11.59
N TYR A 416 15.50 2.80 10.94
CA TYR A 416 14.60 1.67 11.17
C TYR A 416 14.39 1.40 12.67
N GLY A 417 13.12 1.33 13.08
CA GLY A 417 12.74 1.00 14.45
C GLY A 417 12.77 2.16 15.45
N GLN A 418 13.16 3.37 15.03
CA GLN A 418 13.03 4.56 15.87
C GLN A 418 11.58 5.02 15.90
N LEU A 419 11.07 5.23 17.11
CA LEU A 419 9.72 5.75 17.35
C LEU A 419 9.80 7.20 17.79
N ARG A 420 8.88 8.02 17.29
CA ARG A 420 8.75 9.42 17.70
C ARG A 420 7.27 9.77 17.94
N VAL A 421 7.03 10.65 18.90
CA VAL A 421 5.72 11.22 19.21
C VAL A 421 5.81 12.72 19.07
N TYR A 422 4.92 13.29 18.27
CA TYR A 422 4.81 14.73 18.11
C TYR A 422 3.54 15.21 18.82
N ARG A 423 3.70 16.10 19.79
CA ARG A 423 2.59 16.65 20.58
C ARG A 423 2.26 18.06 20.09
N PHE A 424 0.97 18.32 19.92
CA PHE A 424 0.47 19.66 19.66
C PHE A 424 0.47 20.48 20.95
N PRO A 425 0.69 21.81 20.87
CA PRO A 425 0.75 22.66 22.05
C PRO A 425 -0.63 22.77 22.71
N GLN A 426 -0.62 22.73 24.05
CA GLN A 426 -1.85 22.89 24.84
C GLN A 426 -2.53 24.23 24.54
N GLY A 427 -3.85 24.19 24.35
CA GLY A 427 -4.66 25.38 24.05
C GLY A 427 -4.80 25.73 22.57
N ARG A 428 -4.10 25.02 21.65
CA ARG A 428 -4.38 25.10 20.21
C ARG A 428 -5.40 24.05 19.80
N LEU A 429 -6.30 24.44 18.90
CA LEU A 429 -7.32 23.56 18.35
C LEU A 429 -6.82 22.94 17.04
N VAL A 430 -6.40 21.67 17.10
CA VAL A 430 -6.16 20.86 15.92
C VAL A 430 -7.31 19.87 15.80
N PHE A 431 -8.09 19.96 14.73
CA PHE A 431 -9.22 19.03 14.54
C PHE A 431 -8.69 17.61 14.39
N GLY A 432 -9.32 16.63 15.04
CA GLY A 432 -9.02 15.23 14.79
C GLY A 432 -9.82 14.64 13.63
N PRO A 433 -9.47 13.41 13.21
CA PRO A 433 -10.07 12.74 12.05
C PRO A 433 -11.61 12.73 12.05
N GLN A 434 -12.26 12.31 13.13
CA GLN A 434 -13.73 12.32 13.24
C GLN A 434 -14.35 13.72 13.08
N GLN A 435 -13.67 14.78 13.53
CA GLN A 435 -14.15 16.14 13.35
C GLN A 435 -14.00 16.59 11.90
N ILE A 436 -12.91 16.21 11.22
CA ILE A 436 -12.72 16.47 9.80
C ILE A 436 -13.81 15.79 8.98
N GLU A 437 -14.15 14.53 9.26
CA GLU A 437 -15.26 13.85 8.60
C GLU A 437 -16.61 14.52 8.86
N ALA A 438 -16.85 14.99 10.09
CA ALA A 438 -18.04 15.77 10.39
C ALA A 438 -18.10 17.06 9.56
N ARG A 439 -16.96 17.74 9.35
CA ARG A 439 -16.87 18.92 8.49
C ARG A 439 -17.08 18.59 7.01
N ILE A 440 -16.54 17.48 6.53
CA ILE A 440 -16.81 16.96 5.17
C ILE A 440 -18.32 16.75 4.97
N ASN A 441 -19.01 16.19 5.98
CA ASN A 441 -20.46 15.99 5.96
C ASN A 441 -21.27 17.29 6.07
N GLN A 442 -20.70 18.34 6.66
CA GLN A 442 -21.36 19.64 6.83
C GLN A 442 -21.14 20.56 5.63
N GLU A 443 -20.13 20.32 4.80
CA GLU A 443 -19.87 21.08 3.59
C GLU A 443 -20.99 20.84 2.56
N PRO A 444 -21.84 21.84 2.25
CA PRO A 444 -23.07 21.60 1.48
C PRO A 444 -22.82 21.08 0.06
N SER A 445 -21.76 21.55 -0.60
CA SER A 445 -21.41 21.12 -1.96
C SER A 445 -20.95 19.66 -2.00
N ILE A 446 -20.20 19.21 -0.99
CA ILE A 446 -19.71 17.82 -0.89
C ILE A 446 -20.85 16.88 -0.47
N SER A 447 -21.57 17.22 0.59
CA SER A 447 -22.65 16.38 1.14
C SER A 447 -23.81 16.17 0.16
N SER A 448 -24.18 17.20 -0.60
CA SER A 448 -25.19 17.09 -1.67
C SER A 448 -24.71 16.15 -2.78
N GLN A 449 -23.44 16.26 -3.21
CA GLN A 449 -22.88 15.40 -4.25
C GLN A 449 -22.78 13.94 -3.80
N ILE A 450 -22.31 13.66 -2.58
CA ILE A 450 -22.27 12.31 -2.01
C ILE A 450 -23.68 11.71 -1.94
N THR A 451 -24.66 12.51 -1.51
CA THR A 451 -26.07 12.07 -1.44
C THR A 451 -26.62 11.76 -2.83
N LEU A 452 -26.26 12.51 -3.87
CA LEU A 452 -26.68 12.26 -5.26
C LEU A 452 -26.05 11.00 -5.83
N TRP A 453 -24.76 10.77 -5.59
CA TRP A 453 -24.05 9.58 -6.04
C TRP A 453 -24.45 8.31 -5.29
N SER A 454 -24.93 8.44 -4.07
CA SER A 454 -25.40 7.32 -3.25
C SER A 454 -26.91 7.09 -3.41
N GLN A 455 -27.40 7.05 -4.66
CA GLN A 455 -28.81 6.80 -5.00
C GLN A 455 -28.95 5.69 -6.04
N GLN A 456 -30.13 5.06 -6.08
CA GLN A 456 -30.61 4.24 -7.20
C GLN A 456 -29.59 3.26 -7.81
N GLY A 457 -29.09 2.32 -7.00
CA GLY A 457 -28.25 1.22 -7.49
C GLY A 457 -26.74 1.50 -7.51
N SER A 458 -26.30 2.71 -7.12
CA SER A 458 -24.90 2.99 -6.78
C SER A 458 -24.70 3.19 -5.28
N GLN A 459 -23.46 3.05 -4.84
CA GLN A 459 -23.01 3.30 -3.48
C GLN A 459 -21.71 4.10 -3.53
N VAL A 460 -21.63 5.11 -2.67
CA VAL A 460 -20.37 5.84 -2.43
C VAL A 460 -19.60 5.12 -1.33
N LEU A 461 -18.34 4.81 -1.60
CA LEU A 461 -17.41 4.31 -0.60
C LEU A 461 -16.41 5.41 -0.25
N ARG A 462 -16.24 5.68 1.04
CA ARG A 462 -15.18 6.56 1.53
C ARG A 462 -13.98 5.71 1.88
N GLY A 463 -12.82 6.02 1.31
CA GLY A 463 -11.57 5.41 1.74
C GLY A 463 -11.16 5.88 3.13
N ASN A 464 -10.05 5.33 3.62
CA ASN A 464 -9.50 5.72 4.91
C ASN A 464 -9.09 7.21 4.91
N LEU A 465 -9.27 7.88 6.06
CA LEU A 465 -8.84 9.28 6.21
C LEU A 465 -7.36 9.32 6.63
N LEU A 466 -6.49 9.69 5.70
CA LEU A 466 -5.06 9.85 5.96
C LEU A 466 -4.79 11.20 6.64
N VAL A 467 -4.00 11.16 7.71
CA VAL A 467 -3.47 12.33 8.42
C VAL A 467 -2.01 12.47 8.02
N ILE A 468 -1.70 13.45 7.19
CA ILE A 468 -0.36 13.69 6.66
C ILE A 468 0.22 14.93 7.36
N PRO A 469 1.18 14.76 8.31
CA PRO A 469 1.90 15.88 8.88
C PRO A 469 2.76 16.55 7.81
N LEU A 470 2.68 17.88 7.71
CA LEU A 470 3.49 18.69 6.81
C LEU A 470 4.09 19.82 7.64
N GLU A 471 5.39 19.72 7.92
CA GLU A 471 6.06 20.56 8.92
C GLU A 471 5.28 20.51 10.26
N GLU A 472 4.74 21.64 10.75
CA GLU A 472 3.91 21.67 11.96
C GLU A 472 2.41 21.63 11.66
N ALA A 473 2.01 21.71 10.39
CA ALA A 473 0.63 21.66 9.94
C ALA A 473 0.16 20.21 9.69
N VAL A 474 -1.15 20.04 9.52
CA VAL A 474 -1.76 18.75 9.22
C VAL A 474 -2.64 18.87 7.98
N LEU A 475 -2.36 18.02 7.00
CA LEU A 475 -3.19 17.80 5.83
C LEU A 475 -3.98 16.50 6.02
N TYR A 476 -5.28 16.56 5.73
CA TYR A 476 -6.14 15.39 5.69
C TYR A 476 -6.45 15.03 4.25
N VAL A 477 -6.36 13.74 3.89
CA VAL A 477 -6.63 13.25 2.54
C VAL A 477 -7.56 12.04 2.61
N GLN A 478 -8.67 12.09 1.88
CA GLN A 478 -9.65 11.00 1.82
C GLN A 478 -10.09 10.77 0.38
N PRO A 479 -9.86 9.58 -0.18
CA PRO A 479 -10.39 9.22 -1.49
C PRO A 479 -11.88 8.84 -1.41
N LEU A 480 -12.61 9.15 -2.48
CA LEU A 480 -14.03 8.88 -2.62
C LEU A 480 -14.28 8.04 -3.87
N TYR A 481 -14.81 6.83 -3.67
CA TYR A 481 -15.12 5.89 -4.72
C TYR A 481 -16.62 5.79 -4.97
N ILE A 482 -16.97 5.42 -6.20
CA ILE A 482 -18.33 5.01 -6.56
C ILE A 482 -18.28 3.59 -7.10
N GLN A 483 -19.24 2.77 -6.70
CA GLN A 483 -19.44 1.44 -7.26
C GLN A 483 -20.94 1.16 -7.46
N ALA A 484 -21.26 0.21 -8.35
CA ALA A 484 -22.60 -0.35 -8.45
C ALA A 484 -22.91 -1.28 -7.25
N GLN A 485 -24.17 -1.34 -6.83
CA GLN A 485 -24.64 -2.26 -5.78
C GLN A 485 -24.59 -3.71 -6.25
N SER A 486 -24.89 -3.95 -7.52
CA SER A 486 -24.74 -5.23 -8.19
C SER A 486 -23.44 -5.23 -9.01
N ASN A 487 -22.53 -6.16 -8.73
CA ASN A 487 -21.20 -6.25 -9.36
C ASN A 487 -20.30 -5.03 -9.06
N PRO A 488 -19.78 -4.93 -7.81
CA PRO A 488 -18.97 -3.81 -7.39
C PRO A 488 -17.65 -3.75 -8.17
N LEU A 489 -17.41 -2.61 -8.83
CA LEU A 489 -16.11 -2.21 -9.33
C LEU A 489 -15.86 -0.78 -8.84
N PRO A 490 -15.11 -0.59 -7.74
CA PRO A 490 -14.85 0.73 -7.20
C PRO A 490 -14.04 1.59 -8.17
N GLU A 491 -14.56 2.77 -8.47
CA GLU A 491 -13.90 3.79 -9.29
C GLU A 491 -13.64 5.04 -8.43
N LEU A 492 -12.40 5.48 -8.35
CA LEU A 492 -12.03 6.73 -7.66
C LEU A 492 -12.61 7.92 -8.44
N LYS A 493 -13.54 8.66 -7.83
CA LYS A 493 -14.20 9.80 -8.48
C LYS A 493 -13.76 11.14 -7.93
N ARG A 494 -13.42 11.22 -6.64
CA ARG A 494 -12.98 12.46 -6.02
C ARG A 494 -11.92 12.19 -4.97
N ILE A 495 -11.12 13.21 -4.72
CA ILE A 495 -10.19 13.28 -3.60
C ILE A 495 -10.63 14.47 -2.76
N ILE A 496 -10.86 14.21 -1.47
CA ILE A 496 -11.18 15.23 -0.49
C ILE A 496 -9.89 15.55 0.26
N VAL A 497 -9.54 16.83 0.30
CA VAL A 497 -8.45 17.33 1.13
C VAL A 497 -9.01 18.33 2.14
N ALA A 498 -8.50 18.28 3.36
CA ALA A 498 -8.93 19.21 4.40
C ALA A 498 -7.75 19.72 5.22
N SER A 499 -7.94 20.94 5.73
CA SER A 499 -7.11 21.57 6.75
C SER A 499 -8.00 21.98 7.93
N THR A 500 -7.42 22.67 8.91
CA THR A 500 -8.21 23.23 10.01
C THR A 500 -9.23 24.27 9.55
N SER A 501 -8.97 25.00 8.47
CA SER A 501 -9.85 26.07 7.99
C SER A 501 -10.82 25.62 6.91
N SER A 502 -10.41 24.71 6.03
CA SER A 502 -11.09 24.47 4.75
C SER A 502 -11.21 22.99 4.41
N VAL A 503 -12.23 22.64 3.63
CA VAL A 503 -12.47 21.30 3.11
C VAL A 503 -12.73 21.43 1.61
N VAL A 504 -11.94 20.76 0.78
CA VAL A 504 -12.03 20.82 -0.68
C VAL A 504 -12.22 19.42 -1.23
N MET A 505 -13.10 19.25 -2.20
CA MET A 505 -13.24 18.04 -2.99
C MET A 505 -12.90 18.36 -4.45
N ALA A 506 -12.10 17.52 -5.11
CA ALA A 506 -11.79 17.70 -6.52
C ALA A 506 -11.53 16.36 -7.22
N ASP A 507 -11.46 16.37 -8.56
CA ASP A 507 -11.13 15.20 -9.38
C ASP A 507 -9.67 14.74 -9.22
N ARG A 508 -8.77 15.67 -8.85
CA ARG A 508 -7.33 15.43 -8.75
C ARG A 508 -6.75 16.06 -7.50
N LEU A 509 -5.74 15.40 -6.92
CA LEU A 509 -5.08 15.84 -5.69
C LEU A 509 -4.45 17.24 -5.84
N ASP A 510 -3.75 17.50 -6.96
CA ASP A 510 -3.11 18.78 -7.23
C ASP A 510 -4.10 19.95 -7.30
N VAL A 511 -5.27 19.75 -7.92
CA VAL A 511 -6.35 20.74 -7.96
C VAL A 511 -6.89 20.99 -6.54
N ALA A 512 -7.11 19.92 -5.78
CA ALA A 512 -7.63 19.99 -4.41
C ALA A 512 -6.66 20.76 -3.49
N LEU A 513 -5.37 20.42 -3.53
CA LEU A 513 -4.31 21.05 -2.75
C LEU A 513 -4.14 22.54 -3.09
N ASN A 514 -4.14 22.89 -4.37
CA ASN A 514 -4.05 24.28 -4.81
C ASN A 514 -5.25 25.12 -4.34
N ALA A 515 -6.46 24.57 -4.42
CA ALA A 515 -7.66 25.24 -3.92
C ALA A 515 -7.65 25.36 -2.39
N LEU A 516 -7.17 24.33 -1.67
CA LEU A 516 -7.02 24.34 -0.23
C LEU A 516 -6.03 25.41 0.24
N ALA A 517 -4.88 25.55 -0.42
CA ALA A 517 -3.89 26.59 -0.12
C ALA A 517 -4.38 28.02 -0.39
N GLN A 518 -5.38 28.18 -1.26
CA GLN A 518 -6.06 29.45 -1.51
C GLN A 518 -7.20 29.72 -0.51
N GLY A 519 -7.39 28.85 0.49
CA GLY A 519 -8.45 28.96 1.48
C GLY A 519 -9.85 28.72 0.92
N ARG A 520 -9.97 28.07 -0.26
CA ARG A 520 -11.28 27.70 -0.84
C ARG A 520 -11.87 26.53 -0.08
N SER A 521 -13.19 26.36 -0.17
CA SER A 521 -13.90 25.19 0.34
C SER A 521 -14.98 24.75 -0.64
N GLY A 522 -15.36 23.48 -0.56
CA GLY A 522 -16.37 22.84 -1.38
C GLY A 522 -15.85 22.01 -2.54
N ASP A 523 -16.77 21.56 -3.40
CA ASP A 523 -16.45 20.85 -4.64
C ASP A 523 -15.89 21.80 -5.69
N VAL A 524 -14.64 21.56 -6.10
CA VAL A 524 -13.90 22.34 -7.08
C VAL A 524 -13.60 21.45 -8.27
N THR A 525 -14.30 21.68 -9.37
CA THR A 525 -13.98 21.03 -10.65
C THR A 525 -12.88 21.81 -11.36
N GLY A 526 -11.86 21.11 -11.84
CA GLY A 526 -10.70 21.73 -12.47
C GLY A 526 -11.09 22.46 -13.77
N SER A 527 -11.15 23.78 -13.74
CA SER A 527 -10.65 24.59 -14.87
C SER A 527 -9.29 25.10 -14.45
N ALA A 528 -8.24 24.85 -15.25
CA ALA A 528 -6.96 25.52 -15.06
C ALA A 528 -7.22 27.03 -14.86
N PRO A 529 -6.53 27.70 -13.93
CA PRO A 529 -6.93 29.04 -13.51
C PRO A 529 -6.81 30.00 -14.69
N THR A 530 -7.93 30.38 -15.30
CA THR A 530 -8.08 31.66 -15.95
C THR A 530 -7.97 32.70 -14.84
N GLN A 531 -6.79 33.31 -14.71
CA GLN A 531 -6.64 34.52 -13.92
C GLN A 531 -7.62 35.56 -14.47
N GLN A 532 -8.68 35.83 -13.71
CA GLN A 532 -9.54 36.97 -13.93
C GLN A 532 -9.39 37.92 -12.74
N ASN A 533 -8.86 39.10 -13.05
CA ASN A 533 -8.86 40.37 -12.32
C ASN A 533 -7.79 40.61 -11.23
N ALA A 534 -6.65 41.18 -11.67
CA ALA A 534 -6.03 42.34 -11.04
C ALA A 534 -5.35 43.22 -12.13
N PRO A 535 -5.24 44.56 -11.93
CA PRO A 535 -5.02 45.52 -13.01
C PRO A 535 -3.60 45.47 -13.59
N ALA A 536 -3.52 45.68 -14.91
CA ALA A 536 -2.29 45.68 -15.68
C ALA A 536 -1.25 46.69 -15.17
N ALA A 537 -0.02 46.21 -14.97
CA ALA A 537 1.21 46.97 -15.08
C ALA A 537 2.11 46.27 -16.12
N PRO A 538 2.91 47.02 -16.91
CA PRO A 538 3.33 46.59 -18.23
C PRO A 538 4.46 45.56 -18.19
N ALA A 539 4.24 44.42 -18.84
CA ALA A 539 5.27 43.43 -19.11
C ALA A 539 6.16 43.87 -20.28
N ALA A 540 7.47 43.68 -20.10
CA ALA A 540 8.43 43.67 -21.20
C ALA A 540 8.17 42.45 -22.12
N PRO A 541 8.48 42.55 -23.43
CA PRO A 541 7.95 41.62 -24.43
C PRO A 541 8.65 40.24 -24.40
N SER A 542 7.85 39.19 -24.34
CA SER A 542 8.27 37.79 -24.52
C SER A 542 8.07 37.38 -26.00
N THR A 543 9.09 37.59 -26.81
CA THR A 543 9.12 37.38 -28.27
C THR A 543 8.73 35.97 -28.74
N ASN A 544 8.83 34.94 -27.88
CA ASN A 544 8.59 33.55 -28.31
C ASN A 544 7.11 33.16 -28.36
N VAL A 545 6.25 33.80 -27.54
CA VAL A 545 4.79 33.53 -27.55
C VAL A 545 4.14 34.13 -28.80
N ASP A 546 4.61 35.30 -29.22
CA ASP A 546 4.13 36.00 -30.42
C ASP A 546 4.49 35.23 -31.70
N LEU A 547 5.67 34.59 -31.74
CA LEU A 547 6.08 33.76 -32.89
C LEU A 547 5.26 32.48 -33.03
N VAL A 548 4.86 31.84 -31.92
CA VAL A 548 3.96 30.67 -31.95
C VAL A 548 2.55 31.06 -32.39
N ALA A 549 2.06 32.21 -31.94
CA ALA A 549 0.76 32.74 -32.36
C ALA A 549 0.77 33.09 -33.87
N ALA A 550 1.81 33.79 -34.33
CA ALA A 550 1.98 34.16 -35.74
C ALA A 550 2.08 32.92 -36.65
N ALA A 551 2.83 31.88 -36.24
CA ALA A 551 2.90 30.63 -36.99
C ALA A 551 1.52 29.96 -37.12
N ARG A 552 0.73 29.94 -36.05
CA ARG A 552 -0.62 29.35 -36.08
C ARG A 552 -1.56 30.12 -37.02
N ASP A 553 -1.47 31.44 -37.02
CA ASP A 553 -2.30 32.30 -37.87
C ASP A 553 -1.93 32.17 -39.35
N HIS A 554 -0.63 32.12 -39.69
CA HIS A 554 -0.17 31.88 -41.05
C HIS A 554 -0.61 30.50 -41.58
N LEU A 555 -0.56 29.46 -40.74
CA LEU A 555 -1.05 28.12 -41.13
C LEU A 555 -2.55 28.14 -41.42
N ARG A 556 -3.35 28.76 -40.54
CA ARG A 556 -4.80 28.87 -40.73
C ARG A 556 -5.16 29.68 -41.98
N ASN A 557 -4.44 30.77 -42.26
CA ASN A 557 -4.65 31.59 -43.44
C ASN A 557 -4.24 30.86 -44.74
N ALA A 558 -3.17 30.07 -44.70
CA ALA A 558 -2.79 29.19 -45.80
C ALA A 558 -3.89 28.17 -46.09
N GLU A 559 -4.41 27.46 -45.07
CA GLU A 559 -5.50 26.49 -45.24
C GLU A 559 -6.77 27.13 -45.83
N ALA A 560 -7.12 28.34 -45.37
CA ALA A 560 -8.25 29.11 -45.91
C ALA A 560 -8.02 29.59 -47.36
N ALA A 561 -6.79 29.92 -47.74
CA ALA A 561 -6.43 30.27 -49.11
C ALA A 561 -6.47 29.05 -50.05
N ALA A 562 -5.97 27.90 -49.60
CA ALA A 562 -6.05 26.64 -50.32
C ALA A 562 -7.50 26.22 -50.56
N GLY A 563 -8.37 26.36 -49.54
CA GLY A 563 -9.81 26.08 -49.66
C GLY A 563 -10.54 26.96 -50.69
N ARG A 564 -9.99 28.14 -51.03
CA ARG A 564 -10.54 29.06 -52.04
C ARG A 564 -9.82 28.98 -53.40
N GLY A 565 -8.84 28.09 -53.55
CA GLY A 565 -8.04 27.93 -54.76
C GLY A 565 -7.07 29.09 -55.04
N ASP A 566 -6.79 29.94 -54.05
CA ASP A 566 -5.86 31.06 -54.16
C ASP A 566 -4.44 30.63 -53.79
N TRP A 567 -3.77 30.03 -54.78
CA TRP A 567 -2.41 29.48 -54.63
C TRP A 567 -1.32 30.55 -54.43
N THR A 568 -1.60 31.80 -54.80
CA THR A 568 -0.65 32.91 -54.63
C THR A 568 -0.58 33.31 -53.17
N THR A 569 -1.74 33.50 -52.53
CA THR A 569 -1.84 33.79 -51.09
C THR A 569 -1.38 32.60 -50.26
N TYR A 570 -1.71 31.37 -50.66
CA TYR A 570 -1.20 30.16 -50.00
C TYR A 570 0.33 30.11 -49.97
N GLY A 571 0.99 30.39 -51.10
CA GLY A 571 2.45 30.40 -51.17
C GLY A 571 3.09 31.46 -50.27
N ALA A 572 2.49 32.64 -50.17
CA ALA A 572 2.95 33.73 -49.31
C ALA A 572 2.80 33.39 -47.82
N GLU A 573 1.66 32.85 -47.41
CA GLU A 573 1.38 32.47 -46.02
C GLU A 573 2.26 31.29 -45.57
N MET A 574 2.50 30.31 -46.45
CA MET A 574 3.42 29.20 -46.15
C MET A 574 4.88 29.64 -46.04
N ALA A 575 5.29 30.67 -46.76
CA ALA A 575 6.63 31.25 -46.62
C ALA A 575 6.76 32.02 -45.30
N ALA A 576 5.74 32.79 -44.91
CA ALA A 576 5.71 33.50 -43.63
C ALA A 576 5.67 32.53 -42.43
N LEU A 577 4.93 31.43 -42.55
CA LEU A 577 4.93 30.33 -41.57
C LEU A 577 6.34 29.76 -41.36
N ARG A 578 7.05 29.44 -42.45
CA ARG A 578 8.42 28.92 -42.35
C ARG A 578 9.36 29.92 -41.67
N GLN A 579 9.26 31.19 -42.02
CA GLN A 579 10.06 32.24 -41.39
C GLN A 579 9.80 32.37 -39.89
N ALA A 580 8.53 32.27 -39.45
CA ALA A 580 8.18 32.29 -38.04
C ALA A 580 8.71 31.06 -37.27
N LEU A 581 8.67 29.88 -37.89
CA LEU A 581 9.23 28.65 -37.32
C LEU A 581 10.76 28.66 -37.28
N ASP A 582 11.41 29.23 -38.29
CA ASP A 582 12.87 29.41 -38.31
C ASP A 582 13.32 30.38 -37.20
N GLN A 583 12.58 31.47 -36.97
CA GLN A 583 12.82 32.38 -35.86
C GLN A 583 12.58 31.73 -34.50
N LEU A 584 11.55 30.88 -34.38
CA LEU A 584 11.25 30.14 -33.15
C LEU A 584 12.34 29.10 -32.84
N SER A 585 12.83 28.39 -33.85
CA SER A 585 13.92 27.42 -33.70
C SER A 585 15.25 28.10 -33.36
N ALA A 586 15.54 29.26 -33.94
CA ALA A 586 16.70 30.07 -33.58
C ALA A 586 16.61 30.63 -32.15
N ALA A 587 15.41 30.96 -31.67
CA ALA A 587 15.18 31.46 -30.30
C ALA A 587 15.20 30.36 -29.22
N ASN A 588 15.02 29.09 -29.61
CA ASN A 588 15.08 27.92 -28.71
C ASN A 588 16.40 27.13 -28.81
N GLY A 589 17.32 27.54 -29.70
CA GLY A 589 18.59 26.87 -29.98
C GLY A 589 19.84 27.49 -29.33
N SER A 590 19.66 28.31 -28.29
CA SER A 590 20.73 28.98 -27.53
C SER A 590 20.54 28.83 -26.04
#